data_AF-A0A357B4T5-F1
#
_entry.id   AF-A0A357B4T5-F1
#
_cell.length_a   1.000
_cell.length_b   1.000
_cell.length_c   1.000
_cell.angle_alpha   90.00
_cell.angle_beta   90.00
_cell.angle_gamma   90.00
#
_symmetry.space_group_name_H-M   'P 1'
#
loop_
_entity.id
_entity.type
_entity.pdbx_description
1 polymer ?
#
loop_
_entity_poly.entity_id
_entity_poly.type
_entity_poly.pdbx_seq_one_letter_code
_entity_poly.pdbx_strand_id
1 'polypeptide(L)' 'MNKTKIAITLDQKAIKRLDRLVSERVFPSRSQAIQEAVQEKLQRMDRSPCVIG' A
#
# COMPACT_ATOMS: atom_id res chain seq x y z
N MET A 1 -8.54 12.96 -10.72
CA MET A 1 -8.25 12.56 -9.32
C MET A 1 -6.81 12.91 -9.01
N ASN A 2 -6.60 13.76 -8.00
CA ASN A 2 -5.29 14.33 -7.71
C ASN A 2 -4.52 13.36 -6.82
N LYS A 3 -3.33 12.93 -7.26
CA LYS A 3 -2.42 12.10 -6.44
C LYS A 3 -1.51 13.03 -5.66
N THR A 4 -1.55 12.95 -4.33
CA THR A 4 -0.65 13.69 -3.44
C THR A 4 0.59 12.84 -3.16
N LYS A 5 1.79 13.43 -3.31
CA LYS A 5 3.03 12.76 -2.91
C LYS A 5 3.22 12.92 -1.41
N ILE A 6 3.44 11.81 -0.72
CA ILE A 6 3.69 11.78 0.72
C ILE A 6 5.04 11.11 0.93
N ALA A 7 5.90 11.71 1.74
CA ALA A 7 7.12 11.05 2.22
C ALA A 7 6.75 10.15 3.40
N ILE A 8 6.99 8.85 3.27
CA ILE A 8 6.77 7.87 4.34
C ILE A 8 8.05 7.07 4.59
N THR A 9 8.29 6.72 5.84
CA THR A 9 9.38 5.83 6.23
C THR A 9 8.84 4.41 6.31
N LEU A 10 9.47 3.48 5.59
CA LEU A 10 9.13 2.06 5.58
C LEU A 10 10.38 1.23 5.86
N ASP A 11 10.19 0.06 6.45
CA ASP A 11 11.30 -0.87 6.69
C ASP A 11 11.97 -1.31 5.37
N GLN A 12 13.29 -1.42 5.38
CA GLN A 12 14.05 -1.80 4.17
C GLN A 12 13.69 -3.19 3.65
N LYS A 13 13.35 -4.15 4.52
CA LYS A 13 12.94 -5.49 4.08
C LYS A 13 11.59 -5.44 3.37
N ALA A 14 10.67 -4.60 3.85
CA ALA A 14 9.40 -4.37 3.18
C ALA A 14 9.61 -3.75 1.79
N ILE A 15 10.48 -2.74 1.66
CA ILE A 15 10.84 -2.15 0.36
C ILE A 15 11.47 -3.18 -0.58
N LYS A 16 12.41 -4.01 -0.10
CA LYS A 16 13.01 -5.08 -0.93
C LYS A 16 11.98 -6.09 -1.43
N ARG A 17 11.02 -6.47 -0.57
CA ARG A 17 9.93 -7.37 -0.96
C ARG A 17 9.02 -6.72 -2.00
N LEU A 18 8.74 -5.42 -1.84
CA LEU A 18 7.96 -4.64 -2.80
C LEU A 18 8.66 -4.55 -4.16
N ASP A 19 9.95 -4.22 -4.18
CA ASP A 19 10.74 -4.16 -5.41
C ASP A 19 10.78 -5.51 -6.14
N ARG A 20 10.84 -6.62 -5.39
CA ARG A 20 10.74 -7.96 -5.98
C ARG A 20 9.39 -8.19 -6.67
N LEU A 21 8.28 -7.82 -6.03
CA LEU A 21 6.93 -7.97 -6.61
C LEU A 21 6.73 -7.08 -7.85
N VAL A 22 7.33 -5.90 -7.86
CA VAL A 22 7.35 -5.02 -9.05
C VAL A 22 8.20 -5.64 -10.17
N SER A 23 9.36 -6.21 -9.83
CA SER A 23 10.23 -6.90 -10.78
C SER A 23 9.58 -8.15 -11.38
N GLU A 24 8.81 -8.89 -10.58
CA GLU A 24 7.98 -10.03 -11.00
C GLU A 24 6.72 -9.60 -11.80
N ARG A 25 6.57 -8.29 -12.08
CA ARG A 25 5.41 -7.67 -12.78
C ARG A 25 4.06 -7.92 -12.13
N VAL A 26 4.03 -8.27 -10.84
CA VAL A 26 2.79 -8.35 -10.06
C VAL A 26 2.19 -6.95 -9.91
N PHE A 27 3.03 -5.94 -9.76
CA PHE A 27 2.62 -4.54 -9.72
C PHE A 27 3.36 -3.68 -10.75
N PRO A 28 2.69 -2.70 -11.37
CA PRO A 28 3.31 -1.87 -12.41
C PRO A 28 4.33 -0.86 -11.86
N SER A 29 4.22 -0.47 -10.58
CA SER A 29 5.20 0.40 -9.93
C SER A 29 5.12 0.30 -8.41
N ARG A 30 6.19 0.69 -7.71
CA ARG A 30 6.22 0.76 -6.24
C ARG A 30 5.09 1.64 -5.69
N SER A 31 4.84 2.80 -6.29
CA SER A 31 3.76 3.70 -5.86
C SER A 31 2.38 3.07 -6.03
N GLN A 32 2.16 2.33 -7.10
CA GLN A 32 0.88 1.65 -7.32
C GLN A 32 0.68 0.47 -6.37
N ALA A 33 1.73 -0.32 -6.15
CA ALA A 33 1.70 -1.41 -5.18
C ALA A 33 1.37 -0.92 -3.75
N ILE A 34 1.98 0.20 -3.33
CA ILE A 34 1.67 0.83 -2.04
C ILE A 34 0.24 1.35 -2.03
N GLN A 35 -0.20 2.02 -3.10
CA GLN A 35 -1.56 2.56 -3.18
C GLN A 35 -2.61 1.45 -3.05
N GLU A 36 -2.46 0.34 -3.77
CA GLU A 36 -3.37 -0.80 -3.70
C GLU A 36 -3.37 -1.43 -2.30
N ALA A 37 -2.20 -1.64 -1.69
CA ALA A 37 -2.10 -2.19 -0.33
C ALA A 37 -2.78 -1.29 0.71
N VAL A 38 -2.63 0.04 0.59
CA VAL A 38 -3.29 1.01 1.47
C VAL A 38 -4.80 0.99 1.25
N GLN A 39 -5.26 1.00 0.00
CA GLN A 39 -6.70 0.94 -0.31
C GLN A 39 -7.33 -0.36 0.19
N GLU A 40 -6.67 -1.51 0.00
CA GLU A 40 -7.14 -2.79 0.50
C GLU A 40 -7.22 -2.79 2.03
N LYS A 41 -6.21 -2.26 2.72
CA LYS A 41 -6.22 -2.16 4.18
C LYS A 41 -7.34 -1.25 4.68
N LEU A 42 -7.54 -0.09 4.05
CA LEU A 42 -8.62 0.83 4.38
C LEU A 42 -10.00 0.17 4.13
N GLN A 43 -10.21 -0.49 3.00
CA GLN A 43 -11.46 -1.21 2.72
C GLN A 43 -11.74 -2.32 3.73
N ARG A 44 -10.73 -3.04 4.20
CA ARG A 44 -10.89 -4.04 5.28
C ARG A 44 -11.26 -3.39 6.62
N MET A 45 -10.75 -2.19 6.88
CA MET A 45 -11.08 -1.41 8.08
C MET A 45 -12.48 -0.79 7.98
N ASP A 46 -12.91 -0.31 6.81
CA ASP A 46 -14.28 0.18 6.60
C ASP A 46 -15.33 -0.93 6.69
N ARG A 47 -14.99 -2.15 6.22
CA ARG A 47 -15.89 -3.31 6.30
C ARG A 47 -16.03 -3.90 7.70
N SER A 48 -15.09 -3.60 8.59
CA SER A 48 -15.18 -3.95 9.99
C SER A 48 -15.43 -2.65 10.74
N PRO A 49 -16.68 -2.18 10.91
CA PRO A 49 -16.92 -1.02 11.74
C PRO A 49 -16.33 -1.35 13.11
N CYS A 50 -15.17 -0.75 13.40
CA CYS A 50 -14.66 -0.69 14.74
C CYS A 50 -15.69 0.16 15.47
N VAL A 51 -16.62 -0.51 16.14
CA VAL A 51 -17.46 0.12 17.15
C VAL A 51 -16.49 0.50 18.25
N ILE A 52 -15.96 1.72 18.13
CA ILE A 52 -15.35 2.45 19.24
C ILE A 52 -16.47 2.64 20.27
N GLY A 53 -16.51 1.72 21.22
CA GLY A 53 -17.29 1.80 22.46
C GLY A 53 -16.33 1.94 23.63
#